data_AF-A0A0J7K5X5-F1
#
_entry.id   AF-A0A0J7K5X5-F1
#
_cell.length_a   1.000
_cell.length_b   1.000
_cell.length_c   1.000
_cell.angle_alpha   90.00
_cell.angle_beta   90.00
_cell.angle_gamma   90.00
#
_symmetry.space_group_name_H-M   'P 1'
#
loop_
_entity.id
_entity.type
_entity.pdbx_description
1 polymer ?
#
loop_
_entity_poly.entity_id
_entity_poly.type
_entity_poly.pdbx_seq_one_letter_code
_entity_poly.pdbx_strand_id
1 'polypeptide(L)' 'MVSLQLRENGKPVFHKEREVPYALREKVEKELGNLEAAGIISKVALSDWGSPLVVISKADGGVRLCVDYKMG' A
#
# COMPACT_ATOMS: atom_id res chain seq x y z
N MET A 1 11.48 -15.36 -17.57
CA MET A 1 11.74 -15.06 -16.14
C MET A 1 12.16 -13.60 -16.09
N VAL A 2 11.40 -12.75 -15.38
CA VAL A 2 11.70 -11.31 -15.31
C VAL A 2 12.40 -11.04 -13.99
N SER A 3 13.56 -10.38 -14.04
CA SER A 3 14.36 -10.02 -12.88
C SER A 3 14.33 -8.50 -12.69
N LEU A 4 13.76 -8.03 -11.58
CA LEU A 4 13.89 -6.63 -11.16
C LEU A 4 15.19 -6.47 -10.36
N GLN A 5 15.91 -5.38 -10.61
CA GLN A 5 17.12 -4.99 -9.88
C GLN A 5 16.93 -3.56 -9.37
N LEU A 6 17.38 -3.30 -8.15
CA LEU A 6 17.46 -1.94 -7.62
C LEU A 6 18.63 -1.21 -8.29
N ARG A 7 18.55 0.12 -8.34
CA ARG A 7 19.67 0.96 -8.80
C ARG A 7 20.86 0.80 -7.86
N GLU A 8 22.07 0.98 -8.40
CA GLU A 8 23.29 1.00 -7.59
C GLU A 8 23.17 2.08 -6.49
N ASN A 9 23.43 1.69 -5.24
CA ASN A 9 23.24 2.50 -4.03
C ASN A 9 21.79 2.85 -3.64
N GLY A 10 20.79 2.07 -4.07
CA GLY A 10 19.42 2.21 -3.57
C GLY A 10 19.34 2.05 -2.05
N LYS A 11 19.03 3.13 -1.33
CA LYS A 11 18.87 3.12 0.13
C LYS A 11 17.41 2.87 0.50
N PRO A 12 17.14 2.13 1.58
CA PRO A 12 15.79 1.98 2.10
C PRO A 12 15.21 3.33 2.49
N VAL A 13 13.95 3.55 2.11
CA VAL A 13 13.19 4.74 2.48
C VAL A 13 11.90 4.29 3.13
N PHE A 14 11.63 4.81 4.33
CA PHE A 14 10.41 4.59 5.06
C PHE A 14 9.63 5.90 5.20
N HIS A 15 8.47 5.96 4.58
CA HIS A 15 7.50 7.04 4.72
C HIS A 15 6.34 6.59 5.57
N LYS A 16 5.96 7.43 6.54
CA LYS A 16 4.80 7.20 7.38
C LYS A 16 3.51 7.16 6.55
N GLU A 17 2.58 6.30 6.94
CA GLU A 17 1.25 6.22 6.32
C GLU A 17 0.47 7.54 6.42
N ARG A 18 -0.41 7.79 5.44
CA ARG A 18 -1.31 8.93 5.46
C ARG A 18 -2.54 8.61 6.31
N GLU A 19 -3.09 9.63 6.96
CA GLU A 19 -4.32 9.49 7.72
C GLU A 19 -5.50 9.10 6.82
N VAL A 20 -6.13 7.97 7.14
CA VAL A 20 -7.34 7.51 6.46
C VAL A 20 -8.57 8.11 7.15
N PRO A 21 -9.44 8.84 6.41
CA PRO A 21 -10.69 9.37 6.95
C PRO A 21 -11.54 8.26 7.58
N TYR A 22 -12.16 8.54 8.72
CA TYR A 22 -12.92 7.55 9.49
C TYR A 22 -13.98 6.82 8.64
N ALA A 23 -14.71 7.56 7.80
CA ALA A 23 -15.73 7.01 6.90
C ALA A 23 -15.20 6.00 5.86
N LEU A 24 -13.90 5.98 5.59
CA LEU A 24 -13.28 5.07 4.63
C LEU A 24 -12.54 3.91 5.30
N ARG A 25 -12.33 3.93 6.63
CA ARG A 25 -11.54 2.91 7.33
C ARG A 25 -12.10 1.51 7.15
N GLU A 26 -13.40 1.33 7.38
CA GLU A 26 -14.06 0.02 7.23
C GLU A 26 -13.92 -0.53 5.79
N LYS A 27 -14.04 0.35 4.79
CA LYS A 27 -13.89 -0.04 3.37
C LYS A 27 -12.45 -0.40 3.04
N VAL A 28 -11.48 0.33 3.59
CA VAL A 28 -10.05 0.07 3.42
C VAL A 28 -9.65 -1.26 4.07
N GLU A 29 -10.10 -1.52 5.30
CA GLU A 29 -9.83 -2.78 5.99
C GLU A 29 -10.44 -3.97 5.25
N LYS A 30 -11.67 -3.83 4.74
CA LYS A 30 -12.32 -4.87 3.92
C LYS A 30 -11.51 -5.17 2.66
N GLU A 31 -11.05 -4.15 1.95
CA GLU A 31 -10.28 -4.34 0.71
C GLU A 31 -8.88 -4.92 1.00
N LEU A 32 -8.21 -4.49 2.08
CA LEU A 32 -6.96 -5.10 2.53
C LEU A 32 -7.14 -6.58 2.88
N GLY A 33 -8.23 -6.93 3.58
CA GLY A 33 -8.57 -8.32 3.87
C GLY A 33 -8.83 -9.15 2.62
N ASN A 34 -9.51 -8.59 1.62
CA ASN A 34 -9.71 -9.26 0.32
C ASN A 34 -8.37 -9.53 -0.39
N LEU A 35 -7.45 -8.55 -0.39
CA LEU A 35 -6.13 -8.68 -1.00
C LEU A 35 -5.25 -9.71 -0.26
N GLU A 36 -5.32 -9.75 1.07
CA GLU A 36 -4.62 -10.74 1.90
C GLU A 36 -5.17 -12.15 1.66
N ALA A 37 -6.50 -12.30 1.63
CA ALA A 37 -7.16 -13.59 1.34
C ALA A 37 -6.89 -14.09 -0.08
N ALA A 38 -6.76 -13.17 -1.05
CA ALA A 38 -6.35 -13.49 -2.41
C ALA A 38 -4.84 -13.80 -2.55
N GLY A 39 -4.05 -13.65 -1.48
CA GLY A 39 -2.61 -13.88 -1.49
C GLY A 39 -1.81 -12.83 -2.27
N ILE A 40 -2.39 -11.66 -2.54
CA ILE A 40 -1.74 -10.57 -3.28
C ILE A 40 -0.79 -9.79 -2.36
N ILE A 41 -1.19 -9.61 -1.10
CA ILE A 41 -0.39 -8.95 -0.06
C ILE A 41 -0.26 -9.84 1.17
N SER A 42 0.74 -9.56 1.99
CA SER A 42 0.96 -10.23 3.27
C SER A 42 1.33 -9.23 4.35
N LYS A 43 1.04 -9.58 5.60
CA LYS A 43 1.44 -8.78 6.76
C LYS A 43 2.93 -8.89 6.99
N VAL A 44 3.56 -7.75 7.26
CA VAL A 44 4.98 -7.64 7.62
C VAL A 44 5.09 -6.94 8.97
N ALA A 45 5.86 -7.51 9.90
CA ALA A 45 6.00 -6.94 11.25
C ALA A 45 6.95 -5.74 11.29
N LEU A 46 8.03 -5.77 10.51
CA LEU A 46 9.03 -4.71 10.42
C LEU A 46 9.60 -4.65 9.00
N SER A 47 9.76 -3.45 8.47
CA SER A 47 10.36 -3.21 7.15
C SER A 47 11.10 -1.88 7.16
N ASP A 48 12.33 -1.87 6.64
CA ASP A 48 13.10 -0.65 6.39
C ASP A 48 12.53 0.16 5.20
N TRP A 49 11.69 -0.48 4.38
CA TRP A 49 11.00 0.11 3.25
C TRP A 49 9.54 0.37 3.58
N GLY A 50 9.06 1.58 3.32
CA GLY A 50 7.68 1.96 3.55
C GLY A 50 7.25 3.07 2.59
N SER A 51 6.15 2.86 1.89
CA SER A 51 5.53 3.87 1.04
C SER A 51 4.10 4.11 1.52
N PRO A 52 3.60 5.36 1.49
CA PRO A 52 2.31 5.66 2.05
C PRO A 52 1.18 5.10 1.19
N LEU A 53 0.17 4.54 1.84
CA LEU A 53 -1.07 4.13 1.21
C LEU A 53 -1.91 5.35 0.81
N VAL A 54 -2.45 5.32 -0.39
CA VAL A 54 -3.35 6.32 -0.94
C VAL A 54 -4.70 5.66 -1.19
N VAL A 55 -5.73 6.22 -0.56
CA VAL A 55 -7.11 5.72 -0.65
C VAL A 55 -7.90 6.66 -1.56
N ILE A 56 -8.44 6.10 -2.63
CA ILE A 56 -9.26 6.85 -3.60
C ILE A 56 -10.67 6.26 -3.57
N SER A 57 -11.69 7.10 -3.37
CA SER A 57 -13.09 6.65 -3.50
C SER A 57 -13.43 6.39 -4.97
N LYS A 58 -14.13 5.29 -5.22
CA LYS A 58 -14.69 4.98 -6.53
C LYS A 58 -16.14 5.48 -6.60
N ALA A 59 -16.62 5.74 -7.82
CA ALA A 59 -18.00 6.12 -8.08
C ALA A 59 -19.01 5.00 -7.74
N ASP A 60 -18.56 3.74 -7.75
CA ASP A 60 -19.35 2.55 -7.35
C ASP A 60 -19.54 2.42 -5.83
N GLY A 61 -19.01 3.35 -5.04
CA GLY A 61 -19.06 3.33 -3.58
C GLY A 61 -17.96 2.52 -2.90
N GLY A 62 -17.09 1.86 -3.67
CA GLY A 62 -15.89 1.18 -3.19
C GLY A 62 -14.69 2.11 -2.98
N VAL A 63 -13.55 1.50 -2.62
CA VAL A 63 -12.26 2.19 -2.52
C VAL A 63 -11.25 1.56 -3.49
N ARG A 64 -10.30 2.36 -3.95
CA ARG A 64 -9.12 1.91 -4.67
C ARG A 64 -7.91 2.22 -3.80
N LEU A 65 -7.18 1.17 -3.46
CA LEU A 65 -5.93 1.24 -2.73
C LEU A 65 -4.78 1.42 -3.73
N CYS A 66 -4.00 2.49 -3.55
CA CYS A 66 -2.84 2.81 -4.37
C CYS A 66 -1.63 3.05 -3.46
N VAL A 67 -0.42 2.83 -3.95
CA VAL A 67 0.82 3.13 -3.22
C VAL A 67 1.55 4.25 -3.94
N ASP A 68 2.03 5.25 -3.19
CA ASP A 68 2.80 6.35 -3.75
C ASP A 68 4.28 5.99 -3.88
N TYR A 69 4.64 5.39 -5.01
CA TYR A 69 6.04 5.01 -5.32
C TYR A 69 6.91 6.18 -5.78
N LYS A 70 6.36 7.39 -5.91
CA LYS A 70 7.15 8.57 -6.34
C LYS A 70 7.97 9.16 -5.19
N MET A 71 7.64 8.84 -3.95
CA MET A 71 8.34 9.37 -2.77
C MET A 71 9.74 8.74 -2.54
N GLY A 72 10.23 7.87 -3.44
CA GLY A 72 11.54 7.20 -3.36
C GLY A 72 12.52 7.62 -4.44
#